data_AF-A0A961X3G2-F1
#
_entry.id   AF-A0A961X3G2-F1
#
_cell.length_a   1.000
_cell.length_b   1.000
_cell.length_c   1.000
_cell.angle_alpha   90.00
_cell.angle_beta   90.00
_cell.angle_gamma   90.00
#
_symmetry.space_group_name_H-M   'P 1'
#
loop_
_entity.id
_entity.type
_entity.pdbx_description
1 polymer ?
#
loop_
_entity_poly.entity_id
_entity_poly.type
_entity_poly.pdbx_seq_one_letter_code
_entity_poly.pdbx_strand_id
1 'polypeptide(L)' 'PALAVDEEQAQRLRQGQSVLLRGANAPIAEDAVLVTHGGKPVGIAAIEQGSLKPKRLFNL' A
#
# COMPACT_ATOMS: atom_id res chain seq x y z
N PRO A 1 5.63 2.25 -9.83
CA PRO A 1 6.50 2.15 -8.63
C PRO A 1 6.06 0.96 -7.76
N ALA A 2 6.92 0.49 -6.86
CA ALA A 2 6.55 -0.52 -5.85
C ALA A 2 6.84 0.00 -4.45
N LEU A 3 5.96 -0.31 -3.51
CA LEU A 3 6.04 0.08 -2.11
C LEU A 3 5.99 -1.18 -1.24
N ALA A 4 7.08 -1.40 -0.51
CA ALA A 4 7.13 -2.41 0.53
C ALA A 4 6.39 -1.90 1.77
N VAL A 5 5.54 -2.76 2.33
CA VAL A 5 4.81 -2.52 3.58
C VAL A 5 5.15 -3.62 4.58
N ASP A 6 4.94 -3.34 5.86
CA ASP A 6 5.02 -4.36 6.91
C ASP A 6 3.76 -5.26 6.95
N GLU A 7 3.78 -6.25 7.83
CA GLU A 7 2.70 -7.24 7.94
C GLU A 7 1.37 -6.62 8.41
N GLU A 8 1.42 -5.69 9.37
CA GLU A 8 0.23 -5.01 9.91
C GLU A 8 -0.44 -4.20 8.80
N GLN A 9 0.36 -3.41 8.08
CA GLN A 9 -0.07 -2.62 6.94
C GLN A 9 -0.67 -3.52 5.84
N ALA A 10 -0.02 -4.63 5.51
CA ALA A 10 -0.53 -5.59 4.53
C ALA A 10 -1.88 -6.19 4.94
N GLN A 11 -2.06 -6.57 6.21
CA GLN A 11 -3.34 -7.07 6.72
C GLN A 11 -4.45 -6.02 6.63
N ARG A 12 -4.17 -4.77 7.03
CA ARG A 12 -5.12 -3.66 6.93
C ARG A 12 -5.57 -3.44 5.49
N LEU A 13 -4.63 -3.42 4.54
CA LEU A 13 -4.95 -3.27 3.12
C LEU A 13 -5.79 -4.42 2.59
N ARG A 14 -5.51 -5.68 2.99
CA ARG A 14 -6.34 -6.85 2.65
C ARG A 14 -7.77 -6.74 3.16
N GLN A 15 -7.98 -6.05 4.27
CA GLN A 15 -9.29 -5.75 4.84
C GLN A 15 -9.96 -4.49 4.25
N GLY A 16 -9.34 -3.87 3.23
CA GLY A 16 -9.84 -2.64 2.61
C GLY A 16 -9.57 -1.36 3.43
N GLN A 17 -8.77 -1.45 4.49
CA GLN A 17 -8.42 -0.31 5.32
C GLN A 17 -7.23 0.45 4.72
N SER A 18 -7.27 1.79 4.82
CA SER A 18 -6.16 2.64 4.39
C SER A 18 -5.03 2.63 5.43
N VAL A 19 -3.80 2.86 4.94
CA VAL A 19 -2.59 2.93 5.75
C VAL A 19 -1.97 4.32 5.60
N LEU A 20 -1.68 4.99 6.71
CA LEU A 20 -0.98 6.27 6.68
C LEU A 20 0.51 6.03 6.36
N LEU A 21 1.01 6.67 5.32
CA LEU A 21 2.44 6.66 5.02
C LEU A 21 3.15 7.65 5.94
N ARG A 22 4.31 7.24 6.45
CA ARG A 22 5.13 8.04 7.37
C ARG A 22 6.54 8.20 6.81
N GLY A 23 7.20 9.28 7.20
CA GLY A 23 8.58 9.59 6.82
C GLY A 23 8.68 10.83 5.94
N ALA A 24 9.82 11.51 6.01
CA ALA A 24 10.05 12.78 5.32
C ALA A 24 9.97 12.68 3.79
N ASN A 25 10.25 11.50 3.24
CA ASN A 25 10.23 11.24 1.80
C ASN A 25 9.02 10.39 1.38
N ALA A 26 7.97 10.34 2.20
CA ALA A 26 6.76 9.61 1.84
C ALA A 26 6.13 10.24 0.58
N PRO A 27 5.80 9.44 -0.45
CA PRO A 27 5.09 9.95 -1.61
C PRO A 27 3.75 10.55 -1.21
N ILE A 28 3.37 11.65 -1.85
CA ILE A 28 2.14 12.39 -1.54
C ILE A 28 0.98 11.96 -2.45
N ALA A 29 1.27 11.58 -3.69
CA ALA A 29 0.30 11.18 -4.69
C ALA A 29 0.88 10.19 -5.70
N GLU A 30 0.19 9.07 -5.91
CA GLU A 30 0.47 8.07 -6.95
C GLU A 30 -0.84 7.34 -7.28
N ASP A 31 -1.26 7.28 -8.55
CA ASP A 31 -2.54 6.65 -8.92
C ASP A 31 -2.50 5.11 -8.82
N ALA A 32 -1.31 4.52 -9.01
CA ALA A 32 -1.11 3.08 -8.97
C ALA A 32 0.29 2.71 -8.48
N VAL A 33 0.34 2.00 -7.36
CA VAL A 33 1.55 1.46 -6.74
C VAL A 33 1.36 -0.02 -6.48
N LEU A 34 2.35 -0.82 -6.87
CA LEU A 34 2.42 -2.23 -6.47
C LEU A 34 2.79 -2.29 -4.99
N VAL A 35 1.92 -2.89 -4.18
CA VAL A 35 2.18 -3.15 -2.77
C VAL A 35 2.85 -4.51 -2.63
N THR A 36 3.96 -4.57 -1.89
CA THR A 36 4.67 -5.82 -1.59
C THR A 36 4.84 -6.03 -0.09
N HIS A 37 4.85 -7.28 0.35
CA HIS A 37 5.17 -7.69 1.72
C HIS A 37 6.06 -8.92 1.65
N GLY A 38 7.20 -8.90 2.36
CA GLY A 38 8.16 -10.03 2.34
C GLY A 38 8.62 -10.43 0.93
N GLY A 39 8.76 -9.45 0.02
CA GLY A 39 9.13 -9.69 -1.38
C GLY A 39 8.01 -10.25 -2.27
N LYS A 40 6.81 -10.48 -1.74
CA LYS A 40 5.65 -10.99 -2.49
C LYS A 40 4.64 -9.89 -2.77
N PRO A 41 3.99 -9.89 -3.94
CA PRO A 41 2.98 -8.89 -4.25
C PRO A 41 1.69 -9.12 -3.44
N VAL A 42 1.17 -8.04 -2.88
CA VAL A 42 -0.06 -8.02 -2.07
C VAL A 42 -1.24 -7.47 -2.89
N GLY A 43 -0.98 -6.49 -3.75
CA GLY A 43 -1.99 -5.91 -4.64
C GLY A 43 -1.57 -4.55 -5.20
N ILE A 44 -2.56 -3.83 -5.73
CA ILE A 44 -2.42 -2.46 -6.23
C ILE A 44 -3.17 -1.51 -5.30
N ALA A 45 -2.54 -0.38 -5.00
CA ALA A 45 -3.09 0.71 -4.20
C ALA A 45 -2.76 2.07 -4.84
N ALA A 46 -3.49 3.11 -4.46
CA ALA A 46 -3.12 4.49 -4.76
C ALA A 46 -2.56 5.16 -3.51
N ILE A 47 -1.72 6.18 -3.69
CA ILE A 47 -1.31 7.07 -2.63
C ILE A 47 -2.06 8.38 -2.84
N GLU A 48 -2.83 8.80 -1.84
CA GLU A 48 -3.62 10.02 -1.87
C GLU A 48 -3.48 10.72 -0.51
N GLN A 49 -3.02 11.98 -0.50
CA GLN A 49 -2.84 12.77 0.73
C GLN A 49 -1.99 12.05 1.77
N GLY A 50 -0.91 11.39 1.33
CA GLY A 50 -0.02 10.63 2.21
C GLY A 50 -0.64 9.35 2.80
N SER A 51 -1.79 8.91 2.29
CA SER A 51 -2.41 7.63 2.67
C SER A 51 -2.38 6.65 1.50
N LEU A 52 -1.98 5.41 1.81
CA LEU A 52 -2.06 4.28 0.89
C LEU A 52 -3.47 3.68 0.94
N LYS A 53 -4.21 3.85 -0.15
CA LYS A 53 -5.59 3.41 -0.31
C LYS A 53 -5.67 2.15 -1.18
N PRO A 54 -6.24 1.05 -0.66
CA PRO A 54 -6.36 -0.19 -1.42
C PRO A 54 -7.26 0.00 -2.66
N LYS A 55 -6.83 -0.49 -3.82
CA LYS A 55 -7.63 -0.50 -5.06
C LYS A 55 -8.01 -1.92 -5.46
N ARG A 56 -7.03 -2.83 -5.52
CA ARG A 56 -7.26 -4.25 -5.84
C ARG A 56 -6.23 -5.12 -5.15
N LEU A 57 -6.68 -5.96 -4.23
CA LEU A 57 -5.83 -6.89 -3.50
C LEU A 57 -5.90 -8.27 -4.14
N PHE A 58 -4.80 -9.00 -4.04
CA PHE A 58 -4.74 -10.35 -4.54
C PHE A 58 -5.28 -11.31 -3.49
N ASN A 59 -6.23 -12.14 -3.91
CA ASN A 59 -6.71 -13.29 -3.15
C ASN A 59 -5.78 -14.46 -3.49
N LEU A 60 -4.74 -14.64 -2.70
CA LEU A 60 -3.71 -15.67 -2.86
C LEU A 60 -3.73 -16.62 -1.66
#